data_AF-A0A7J3Z8I9-F1
#
_entry.id   AF-A0A7J3Z8I9-F1
#
_cell.length_a   1.000
_cell.length_b   1.000
_cell.length_c   1.000
_cell.angle_alpha   90.00
_cell.angle_beta   90.00
_cell.angle_gamma   90.00
#
_symmetry.space_group_name_H-M   'P 1'
#
loop_
_entity.id
_entity.type
_entity.pdbx_description
1 polymer ?
#
loop_
_entity_poly.entity_id
_entity_poly.type
_entity_poly.pdbx_seq_one_letter_code
_entity_poly.pdbx_strand_id
1 'polypeptide(L)'
;MVKNRGKRRSRKRSRPFIAIFLAVVAIVLALAIYMHYASQSRVTASAIFTKLYEAELQSSIPLDIARAVPHTLVVEVTNTKANNSGVSTLTVPLYLGTSTYKNVSISTSEWSEVWQLLQVRLGLAGSATLKAIVVGEAQDKDFWSNMLSNNTVVVVFGLTTCPHCHAMHEFFKEGFSDRAHFLWMDKD
;
A
#
# COMPACT_ATOMS: atom_id res chain seq x y z
N MET A 1 -21.30 -26.57 74.73
CA MET A 1 -21.47 -25.37 73.87
C MET A 1 -20.15 -25.04 73.19
N VAL A 2 -20.01 -25.34 71.90
CA VAL A 2 -18.77 -25.12 71.12
C VAL A 2 -18.87 -23.78 70.39
N LYS A 3 -17.96 -22.84 70.73
CA LYS A 3 -17.96 -21.46 70.23
C LYS A 3 -17.10 -21.38 68.97
N ASN A 4 -17.74 -21.40 67.80
CA ASN A 4 -17.09 -21.39 66.49
C ASN A 4 -16.52 -19.98 66.17
N ARG A 5 -15.19 -19.86 66.03
CA ARG A 5 -14.53 -18.57 65.73
C ARG A 5 -14.40 -18.36 64.21
N GLY A 6 -15.20 -17.45 63.68
CA GLY A 6 -15.16 -17.02 62.28
C GLY A 6 -13.84 -16.33 61.91
N LYS A 7 -13.11 -16.94 60.98
CA LYS A 7 -11.83 -16.45 60.44
C LYS A 7 -12.11 -15.36 59.39
N ARG A 8 -12.12 -14.08 59.81
CA ARG A 8 -12.20 -12.92 58.89
C ARG A 8 -10.95 -12.87 58.01
N ARG A 9 -11.09 -13.18 56.72
CA ARG A 9 -10.05 -12.99 55.71
C ARG A 9 -10.02 -11.51 55.28
N SER A 10 -8.95 -10.82 55.67
CA SER A 10 -8.59 -9.48 55.18
C SER A 10 -8.23 -9.55 53.69
N ARG A 11 -9.09 -9.01 52.82
CA ARG A 11 -8.77 -8.80 51.40
C ARG A 11 -7.86 -7.57 51.30
N LYS A 12 -6.55 -7.80 51.13
CA LYS A 12 -5.55 -6.76 50.83
C LYS A 12 -5.93 -6.02 49.54
N ARG A 13 -6.18 -4.72 49.69
CA ARG A 13 -6.58 -3.74 48.67
C ARG A 13 -5.32 -3.18 48.00
N SER A 14 -4.63 -3.98 47.18
CA SER A 14 -3.36 -3.58 46.53
C SER A 14 -3.45 -3.51 44.99
N ARG A 15 -4.65 -3.36 44.44
CA ARG A 15 -4.90 -3.49 42.99
C ARG A 15 -4.88 -2.22 42.11
N PRO A 16 -4.86 -0.96 42.59
CA PRO A 16 -4.93 0.18 41.67
C PRO A 16 -3.61 0.41 40.91
N PHE A 17 -2.46 0.21 41.57
CA PHE A 17 -1.16 0.48 40.95
C PHE A 17 -0.81 -0.46 39.79
N ILE A 18 -1.19 -1.74 39.89
CA ILE A 18 -0.93 -2.72 38.81
C ILE A 18 -1.77 -2.38 37.57
N ALA A 19 -3.03 -1.97 37.76
CA ALA A 19 -3.90 -1.59 36.65
C ALA A 19 -3.39 -0.35 35.90
N ILE A 20 -2.92 0.67 36.65
CA ILE A 20 -2.35 1.89 36.06
C ILE A 20 -1.06 1.56 35.29
N PHE A 21 -0.18 0.74 35.86
CA PHE A 21 1.07 0.35 35.21
C PHE A 21 0.81 -0.40 33.88
N LEU A 22 -0.13 -1.34 33.87
CA LEU A 22 -0.50 -2.07 32.65
C LEU A 22 -1.11 -1.15 31.58
N ALA A 23 -1.94 -0.18 31.98
CA ALA A 23 -2.52 0.78 31.05
C ALA A 23 -1.44 1.67 30.39
N VAL A 24 -0.46 2.15 31.17
CA VAL A 24 0.65 2.94 30.65
C VAL A 24 1.51 2.13 29.68
N VAL A 25 1.84 0.88 30.03
CA VAL A 25 2.60 -0.02 29.15
C VAL A 25 1.86 -0.24 27.83
N ALA A 26 0.55 -0.46 27.86
CA ALA A 26 -0.26 -0.64 26.65
C ALA A 26 -0.27 0.60 25.75
N ILE A 27 -0.38 1.81 26.32
CA ILE A 27 -0.34 3.08 25.58
C ILE A 27 1.03 3.30 24.93
N VAL A 28 2.12 3.07 25.67
CA VAL A 28 3.48 3.21 25.15
C VAL A 28 3.73 2.21 24.01
N LEU A 29 3.27 0.98 24.15
CA LEU A 29 3.39 -0.04 23.10
C LEU A 29 2.60 0.35 21.85
N ALA A 30 1.35 0.83 22.02
CA ALA A 30 0.53 1.30 20.92
C ALA A 30 1.16 2.51 20.18
N LEU A 31 1.74 3.45 20.92
CA LEU A 31 2.46 4.60 20.34
C LEU A 31 3.75 4.17 19.62
N ALA A 32 4.51 3.24 20.19
CA ALA A 32 5.72 2.72 19.54
C ALA A 32 5.38 1.98 18.24
N ILE A 33 4.31 1.17 18.24
CA ILE A 33 3.78 0.52 17.04
C ILE A 33 3.35 1.59 16.04
N TYR A 34 2.54 2.57 16.44
CA TYR A 34 2.09 3.65 15.56
C TYR A 34 3.25 4.43 14.93
N MET A 35 4.26 4.80 15.72
CA MET A 35 5.45 5.51 15.23
C MET A 35 6.30 4.64 14.29
N HIS A 36 6.42 3.34 14.56
CA HIS A 36 7.10 2.40 13.67
C HIS A 36 6.38 2.27 12.32
N TYR A 37 5.05 2.16 12.34
CA TYR A 37 4.23 2.14 11.12
C TYR A 37 4.30 3.46 10.34
N ALA A 38 4.22 4.60 11.03
CA ALA A 38 4.31 5.92 10.41
C ALA A 38 5.69 6.16 9.76
N SER A 39 6.77 5.79 10.45
CA SER A 39 8.14 5.95 9.92
C SER A 39 8.45 5.02 8.73
N GLN A 40 7.98 3.76 8.77
CA GLN A 40 8.10 2.87 7.61
C GLN A 40 7.38 3.45 6.39
N SER A 41 6.16 3.99 6.57
CA SER A 41 5.37 4.53 5.46
C SER A 41 6.04 5.69 4.69
N ARG A 42 6.92 6.47 5.34
CA ARG A 42 7.64 7.62 4.74
C ARG A 42 8.86 7.18 3.92
N VAL A 43 9.64 6.23 4.43
CA VAL A 43 10.85 5.73 3.76
C VAL A 43 10.48 4.87 2.55
N THR A 44 9.37 4.12 2.64
CA THR A 44 8.95 3.18 1.58
C THR A 44 8.31 3.86 0.40
N ALA A 45 7.56 4.94 0.63
CA ALA A 45 6.92 5.68 -0.44
C ALA A 45 7.98 6.41 -1.29
N SER A 46 9.02 6.96 -0.66
CA SER A 46 10.20 7.49 -1.36
C SER A 46 10.94 6.41 -2.15
N ALA A 47 11.17 5.21 -1.59
CA ALA A 47 11.91 4.16 -2.30
C ALA A 47 11.15 3.60 -3.52
N ILE A 48 9.84 3.39 -3.39
CA ILE A 48 8.99 2.93 -4.51
C ILE A 48 8.98 3.98 -5.62
N PHE A 49 8.85 5.27 -5.27
CA PHE A 49 8.87 6.34 -6.27
C PHE A 49 10.25 6.56 -6.86
N THR A 50 11.34 6.49 -6.09
CA THR A 50 12.68 6.58 -6.67
C THR A 50 12.88 5.47 -7.67
N LYS A 51 12.44 4.24 -7.38
CA LYS A 51 12.53 3.13 -8.34
C LYS A 51 11.62 3.29 -9.57
N LEU A 52 10.37 3.74 -9.39
CA LEU A 52 9.47 4.03 -10.50
C LEU A 52 9.98 5.19 -11.36
N TYR A 53 10.42 6.27 -10.72
CA TYR A 53 11.04 7.43 -11.33
C TYR A 53 12.34 7.09 -12.07
N GLU A 54 13.20 6.26 -11.49
CA GLU A 54 14.40 5.75 -12.17
C GLU A 54 14.01 4.91 -13.39
N ALA A 55 12.98 4.07 -13.29
CA ALA A 55 12.44 3.32 -14.42
C ALA A 55 11.84 4.23 -15.51
N GLU A 56 11.24 5.36 -15.14
CA GLU A 56 10.72 6.40 -16.06
C GLU A 56 11.86 7.15 -16.77
N LEU A 57 12.92 7.50 -16.04
CA LEU A 57 14.11 8.13 -16.59
C LEU A 57 14.85 7.22 -17.57
N GLN A 58 15.08 5.95 -17.19
CA GLN A 58 15.59 4.92 -18.10
C GLN A 58 14.68 4.77 -19.32
N SER A 59 13.40 5.09 -19.14
CA SER A 59 12.39 4.99 -20.15
C SER A 59 12.26 6.18 -21.09
N SER A 60 13.07 7.23 -20.92
CA SER A 60 13.01 8.47 -21.70
C SER A 60 11.66 9.21 -21.59
N ILE A 61 10.93 9.03 -20.48
CA ILE A 61 9.73 9.84 -20.23
C ILE A 61 10.18 11.25 -19.80
N PRO A 62 9.66 12.31 -20.43
CA PRO A 62 9.97 13.68 -20.03
C PRO A 62 9.63 13.97 -18.56
N LEU A 63 10.56 14.65 -17.86
CA LEU A 63 10.50 14.96 -16.43
C LEU A 63 9.27 15.79 -16.01
N ASP A 64 8.76 16.61 -16.93
CA ASP A 64 7.56 17.43 -16.78
C ASP A 64 6.28 16.60 -16.74
N ILE A 65 6.28 15.41 -17.36
CA ILE A 65 5.17 14.46 -17.32
C ILE A 65 5.23 13.63 -16.03
N ALA A 66 6.43 13.15 -15.65
CA ALA A 66 6.64 12.26 -14.50
C ALA A 66 6.24 12.84 -13.12
N ARG A 67 6.10 14.17 -12.99
CA ARG A 67 5.86 14.82 -11.68
C ARG A 67 4.45 15.36 -11.48
N ALA A 68 3.69 15.56 -12.55
CA ALA A 68 2.44 16.32 -12.51
C ALA A 68 1.19 15.44 -12.62
N VAL A 69 1.34 14.12 -12.75
CA VAL A 69 0.23 13.22 -13.09
C VAL A 69 0.16 12.01 -12.14
N PRO A 70 -1.04 11.43 -11.94
CA PRO A 70 -1.18 10.21 -11.16
C PRO A 70 -0.42 9.05 -11.82
N HIS A 71 0.19 8.23 -10.98
CA HIS A 71 0.86 6.99 -11.39
C HIS A 71 0.05 5.82 -10.85
N THR A 72 -0.24 4.85 -11.70
CA THR A 72 -1.15 3.77 -11.38
C THR A 72 -0.50 2.43 -11.69
N LEU A 73 -0.44 1.55 -10.70
CA LEU A 73 0.00 0.17 -10.86
C LEU A 73 -1.23 -0.74 -10.95
N VAL A 74 -1.27 -1.58 -11.98
CA VAL A 74 -2.26 -2.64 -12.10
C VAL A 74 -1.62 -3.95 -11.66
N VAL A 75 -2.17 -4.53 -10.62
CA VAL A 75 -1.52 -5.63 -9.90
C VAL A 75 -2.50 -6.79 -9.81
N GLU A 76 -2.11 -7.94 -10.33
CA GLU A 76 -2.88 -9.17 -10.17
C GLU A 76 -2.42 -9.91 -8.92
N VAL A 77 -3.31 -10.02 -7.94
CA VAL A 77 -3.04 -10.68 -6.67
C VAL A 77 -3.43 -12.15 -6.77
N THR A 78 -2.53 -13.03 -6.36
CA THR A 78 -2.77 -14.46 -6.28
C THR A 78 -2.61 -14.94 -4.83
N ASN A 79 -3.59 -15.69 -4.34
CA ASN A 79 -3.57 -16.27 -2.99
C ASN A 79 -2.53 -17.39 -2.83
N THR A 80 -1.96 -17.85 -3.94
CA THR A 80 -0.84 -18.78 -3.98
C THR A 80 0.48 -18.02 -3.90
N LYS A 81 1.46 -18.53 -3.16
CA LYS A 81 2.85 -18.06 -3.31
C LYS A 81 3.29 -18.37 -4.75
N ALA A 82 3.50 -17.35 -5.57
CA ALA A 82 4.06 -17.53 -6.90
C ALA A 82 5.46 -18.15 -6.76
N ASN A 83 5.61 -19.39 -7.21
CA ASN A 83 6.92 -19.99 -7.48
C ASN A 83 7.46 -19.33 -8.75
N ASN A 84 8.04 -18.13 -8.61
CA ASN A 84 8.78 -17.46 -9.70
C ASN A 84 10.16 -18.10 -9.91
N SER A 85 10.27 -19.43 -9.77
CA SER A 85 11.51 -20.17 -9.96
C SER A 85 11.81 -20.26 -11.47
N GLY A 86 12.43 -19.22 -12.03
CA GLY A 86 12.98 -19.23 -13.39
C GLY A 86 12.88 -17.92 -14.16
N VAL A 87 12.01 -16.99 -13.74
CA VAL A 87 11.86 -15.68 -14.43
C VAL A 87 12.61 -14.61 -13.63
N SER A 88 13.70 -14.11 -14.19
CA SER A 88 14.48 -13.02 -13.59
C SER A 88 13.86 -11.64 -13.86
N THR A 89 13.07 -11.51 -14.93
CA THR A 89 12.59 -10.23 -15.45
C THR A 89 11.14 -10.31 -15.89
N LEU A 90 10.34 -9.35 -15.46
CA LEU A 90 8.96 -9.13 -15.84
C LEU A 90 8.92 -8.04 -16.91
N THR A 91 8.30 -8.32 -18.05
CA THR A 91 8.04 -7.31 -19.07
C THR A 91 6.59 -6.87 -18.96
N VAL A 92 6.36 -5.60 -18.63
CA VAL A 92 5.04 -5.03 -18.38
C VAL A 92 4.75 -3.87 -19.34
N PRO A 93 3.53 -3.75 -19.89
CA PRO A 93 3.13 -2.61 -20.68
C PRO A 93 3.03 -1.35 -19.80
N LEU A 94 3.59 -0.26 -20.31
CA LEU A 94 3.48 1.09 -19.80
C LEU A 94 2.53 1.87 -20.71
N TYR A 95 1.51 2.48 -20.11
CA TYR A 95 0.53 3.32 -20.76
C TYR A 95 0.75 4.79 -20.38
N LEU A 96 0.54 5.67 -21.36
CA LEU A 96 0.37 7.11 -21.14
C LEU A 96 -1.11 7.44 -21.40
N GLY A 97 -1.86 7.72 -20.34
CA GLY A 97 -3.31 7.72 -20.39
C GLY A 97 -3.84 6.33 -20.76
N THR A 98 -4.62 6.23 -21.84
CA THR A 98 -5.18 4.97 -22.35
C THR A 98 -4.34 4.32 -23.46
N SER A 99 -3.27 4.99 -23.91
CA SER A 99 -2.47 4.53 -25.05
C SER A 99 -1.24 3.76 -24.58
N THR A 100 -1.02 2.57 -25.14
CA THR A 100 0.20 1.81 -24.91
C THR A 100 1.39 2.63 -25.42
N TYR A 101 2.31 2.96 -24.53
CA TYR A 101 3.51 3.71 -24.89
C TYR A 101 4.66 2.76 -25.23
N LYS A 102 4.98 1.83 -24.33
CA LYS A 102 6.03 0.83 -24.54
C LYS A 102 5.97 -0.29 -23.49
N ASN A 103 6.85 -1.27 -23.62
CA ASN A 103 7.08 -2.26 -22.56
C ASN A 103 8.28 -1.85 -21.70
N VAL A 104 8.17 -2.08 -20.39
CA VAL A 104 9.23 -1.86 -19.40
C VAL A 104 9.61 -3.21 -18.79
N SER A 105 10.91 -3.43 -18.59
CA SER A 105 11.45 -4.63 -17.97
C SER A 105 11.82 -4.33 -16.52
N ILE A 106 11.25 -5.07 -15.57
CA ILE A 106 11.49 -4.94 -14.13
C ILE A 106 11.94 -6.28 -13.60
N SER A 107 13.01 -6.35 -12.82
CA SER A 107 13.43 -7.64 -12.25
C SER A 107 12.39 -8.17 -11.26
N THR A 108 12.28 -9.50 -11.15
CA THR A 108 11.37 -10.11 -10.17
C THR A 108 11.74 -9.77 -8.72
N SER A 109 13.03 -9.52 -8.44
CA SER A 109 13.50 -9.01 -7.16
C SER A 109 13.04 -7.58 -6.89
N GLU A 110 13.17 -6.67 -7.85
CA GLU A 110 12.72 -5.28 -7.69
C GLU A 110 11.21 -5.22 -7.45
N TRP A 111 10.43 -5.98 -8.23
CA TRP A 111 9.00 -6.07 -8.02
C TRP A 111 8.65 -6.67 -6.66
N SER A 112 9.35 -7.73 -6.22
CA SER A 112 9.12 -8.34 -4.92
C SER A 112 9.32 -7.35 -3.77
N GLU A 113 10.34 -6.49 -3.85
CA GLU A 113 10.56 -5.45 -2.84
C GLU A 113 9.41 -4.43 -2.82
N VAL A 114 9.01 -3.91 -3.98
CA VAL A 114 7.88 -2.97 -4.09
C VAL A 114 6.60 -3.60 -3.55
N TRP A 115 6.32 -4.85 -3.90
CA TRP A 115 5.12 -5.54 -3.47
C TRP A 115 5.08 -5.78 -1.97
N GLN A 116 6.18 -6.19 -1.33
CA GLN A 116 6.24 -6.37 0.13
C GLN A 116 5.85 -5.09 0.89
N LEU A 117 6.27 -3.93 0.38
CA LEU A 117 5.93 -2.64 0.96
C LEU A 117 4.44 -2.31 0.78
N LEU A 118 3.88 -2.60 -0.41
CA LEU A 118 2.46 -2.40 -0.69
C LEU A 118 1.57 -3.34 0.12
N GLN A 119 1.96 -4.59 0.33
CA GLN A 119 1.17 -5.57 1.11
C GLN A 119 0.86 -5.07 2.51
N VAL A 120 1.87 -4.58 3.22
CA VAL A 120 1.70 -4.06 4.58
C VAL A 120 0.76 -2.86 4.60
N ARG A 121 0.89 -1.97 3.60
CA ARG A 121 0.10 -0.73 3.53
C ARG A 121 -1.35 -0.95 3.10
N LEU A 122 -1.58 -1.90 2.21
CA LEU A 122 -2.90 -2.18 1.64
C LEU A 122 -3.64 -3.29 2.40
N GLY A 123 -2.98 -3.98 3.34
CA GLY A 123 -3.54 -5.13 4.04
C GLY A 123 -3.76 -6.34 3.12
N LEU A 124 -2.97 -6.44 2.03
CA LEU A 124 -3.09 -7.50 1.04
C LEU A 124 -2.15 -8.66 1.37
N ALA A 125 -2.66 -9.89 1.29
CA ALA A 125 -1.89 -11.11 1.48
C ALA A 125 -1.58 -11.80 0.14
N GLY A 126 -0.70 -12.79 0.15
CA GLY A 126 -0.40 -13.63 -1.01
C GLY A 126 0.83 -13.17 -1.80
N SER A 127 0.85 -13.48 -3.10
CA SER A 127 1.83 -12.93 -4.04
C SER A 127 1.11 -12.10 -5.09
N ALA A 128 1.83 -11.24 -5.79
CA ALA A 128 1.23 -10.51 -6.88
C ALA A 128 2.16 -10.39 -8.07
N THR A 129 1.55 -10.19 -9.23
CA THR A 129 2.22 -9.95 -10.49
C THR A 129 1.82 -8.58 -10.99
N LEU A 130 2.82 -7.75 -11.28
CA LEU A 130 2.58 -6.46 -11.94
C LEU A 130 2.11 -6.73 -13.38
N LYS A 131 0.93 -6.21 -13.73
CA LYS A 131 0.29 -6.42 -15.05
C LYS A 131 0.49 -5.23 -15.98
N ALA A 132 0.44 -4.02 -15.45
CA ALA A 132 0.61 -2.80 -16.22
C ALA A 132 1.03 -1.64 -15.32
N ILE A 133 1.64 -0.63 -15.94
CA ILE A 133 1.88 0.69 -15.35
C ILE A 133 1.10 1.69 -16.20
N VAL A 134 0.32 2.55 -15.58
CA VAL A 134 -0.44 3.61 -16.26
C VAL A 134 -0.03 4.94 -15.65
N VAL A 135 0.49 5.83 -16.48
CA VAL A 135 0.92 7.18 -16.10
C VAL A 135 -0.02 8.17 -16.76
N GLY A 136 -0.55 9.11 -15.99
CA GLY A 136 -1.51 10.07 -16.49
C GLY A 136 -2.93 9.86 -15.99
N GLU A 137 -3.76 10.85 -16.29
CA GLU A 137 -5.19 10.78 -16.06
C GLU A 137 -5.84 9.94 -17.16
N ALA A 138 -6.23 8.70 -16.84
CA ALA A 138 -6.92 7.80 -17.75
C ALA A 138 -8.37 7.61 -17.30
N GLN A 139 -9.25 8.60 -17.49
CA GLN A 139 -10.66 8.50 -17.09
C GLN A 139 -11.54 7.78 -18.14
N ASP A 140 -11.13 6.58 -18.55
CA ASP A 140 -11.83 5.79 -19.57
C ASP A 140 -12.35 4.48 -18.95
N LYS A 141 -13.67 4.35 -18.83
CA LYS A 141 -14.31 3.19 -18.20
C LYS A 141 -14.08 1.90 -18.97
N ASP A 142 -14.04 1.95 -20.30
CA ASP A 142 -13.88 0.76 -21.13
C ASP A 142 -12.44 0.26 -21.06
N PHE A 143 -11.47 1.17 -21.06
CA PHE A 143 -10.07 0.85 -20.79
C PHE A 143 -9.89 0.09 -19.48
N TRP A 144 -10.41 0.63 -18.36
CA TRP A 144 -10.28 -0.01 -17.05
C TRP A 144 -11.09 -1.30 -16.95
N SER A 145 -12.29 -1.36 -17.52
CA SER A 145 -13.10 -2.59 -17.49
C SER A 145 -12.44 -3.74 -18.24
N ASN A 146 -11.72 -3.45 -19.32
CA ASN A 146 -10.94 -4.45 -20.06
C ASN A 146 -9.64 -4.85 -19.34
N MET A 147 -9.06 -3.93 -18.56
CA MET A 147 -7.80 -4.16 -17.85
C MET A 147 -8.01 -4.90 -16.50
N LEU A 148 -9.16 -4.70 -15.85
CA LEU A 148 -9.43 -5.20 -14.51
C LEU A 148 -10.26 -6.51 -14.52
N SER A 149 -9.61 -7.59 -14.11
CA SER A 149 -10.20 -8.87 -13.74
C SER A 149 -10.64 -8.92 -12.26
N ASN A 150 -11.24 -10.03 -11.82
CA ASN A 150 -11.68 -10.21 -10.43
C ASN A 150 -10.55 -10.21 -9.39
N ASN A 151 -9.31 -10.47 -9.82
CA ASN A 151 -8.14 -10.59 -8.94
C ASN A 151 -7.16 -9.42 -9.12
N THR A 152 -7.55 -8.38 -9.85
CA THR A 152 -6.71 -7.20 -10.03
C THR A 152 -7.09 -6.11 -9.04
N VAL A 153 -6.06 -5.53 -8.45
CA VAL A 153 -6.14 -4.31 -7.66
C VAL A 153 -5.39 -3.21 -8.39
N VAL A 154 -5.86 -1.99 -8.19
CA VAL A 154 -5.27 -0.79 -8.74
C VAL A 154 -4.68 0.01 -7.60
N VAL A 155 -3.39 0.33 -7.69
CA VAL A 155 -2.73 1.19 -6.71
C VAL A 155 -2.40 2.51 -7.39
N VAL A 156 -3.13 3.56 -7.03
CA VAL A 156 -2.95 4.89 -7.58
C VAL A 156 -2.16 5.72 -6.59
N PHE A 157 -1.08 6.31 -7.06
CA PHE A 157 -0.28 7.27 -6.31
C PHE A 157 -0.53 8.67 -6.85
N GLY A 158 -0.75 9.62 -5.94
CA GLY A 158 -1.04 11.00 -6.31
C GLY A 158 -0.72 11.99 -5.20
N LEU A 159 -0.79 13.28 -5.54
CA LEU A 159 -0.61 14.38 -4.58
C LEU A 159 -1.97 15.03 -4.32
N THR A 160 -2.28 15.39 -3.07
CA THR A 160 -3.54 16.08 -2.74
C THR A 160 -3.56 17.51 -3.30
N THR A 161 -2.42 18.03 -3.72
CA THR A 161 -2.32 19.31 -4.43
C THR A 161 -2.51 19.18 -5.94
N CYS A 162 -2.58 17.96 -6.49
CA CYS A 162 -2.70 17.73 -7.92
C CYS A 162 -4.17 17.57 -8.35
N PRO A 163 -4.72 18.47 -9.19
CA PRO A 163 -6.10 18.36 -9.69
C PRO A 163 -6.34 17.07 -10.48
N HIS A 164 -5.38 16.64 -11.28
CA HIS A 164 -5.46 15.38 -12.05
C HIS A 164 -5.53 14.15 -11.14
N CYS A 165 -4.82 14.16 -10.00
CA CYS A 165 -4.90 13.08 -9.02
C CYS A 165 -6.27 13.03 -8.33
N HIS A 166 -6.88 14.18 -8.03
CA HIS A 166 -8.24 14.25 -7.49
C HIS A 166 -9.28 13.75 -8.48
N ALA A 167 -9.17 14.15 -9.75
CA ALA A 167 -10.08 13.69 -10.79
C ALA A 167 -10.00 12.16 -10.95
N MET A 168 -8.78 11.61 -10.94
CA MET A 168 -8.58 10.16 -10.96
C MET A 168 -9.14 9.46 -9.71
N HIS A 169 -9.02 10.09 -8.53
CA HIS A 169 -9.56 9.57 -7.27
C HIS A 169 -11.08 9.44 -7.31
N GLU A 170 -11.78 10.49 -7.71
CA GLU A 170 -13.24 10.45 -7.83
C GLU A 170 -13.67 9.44 -8.91
N PHE A 171 -12.99 9.38 -10.05
CA PHE A 171 -13.25 8.40 -11.10
C PHE A 171 -13.23 6.94 -10.58
N PHE A 172 -12.16 6.56 -9.88
CA PHE A 172 -12.05 5.20 -9.35
C PHE A 172 -13.00 4.94 -8.18
N LYS A 173 -13.28 5.96 -7.36
CA LYS A 173 -14.23 5.86 -6.25
C LYS A 173 -15.66 5.63 -6.73
N GLU A 174 -16.04 6.17 -7.89
CA GLU A 174 -17.37 5.96 -8.47
C GLU A 174 -17.50 4.62 -9.21
N GLY A 175 -16.44 4.18 -9.89
CA GLY A 175 -16.50 3.02 -10.79
C GLY A 175 -15.89 1.71 -10.28
N PHE A 176 -14.93 1.79 -9.36
CA PHE A 176 -13.99 0.70 -9.05
C PHE A 176 -13.49 0.73 -7.59
N SER A 177 -14.31 1.25 -6.67
CA SER A 177 -13.92 1.48 -5.26
C SER A 177 -13.51 0.22 -4.51
N ASP A 178 -13.97 -0.95 -4.96
CA ASP A 178 -13.63 -2.26 -4.41
C ASP A 178 -12.23 -2.74 -4.79
N ARG A 179 -11.61 -2.12 -5.80
CA ARG A 179 -10.32 -2.55 -6.37
C ARG A 179 -9.25 -1.47 -6.34
N ALA A 180 -9.64 -0.20 -6.25
CA ALA A 180 -8.72 0.91 -6.29
C ALA A 180 -8.29 1.38 -4.90
N HIS A 181 -6.97 1.45 -4.69
CA HIS A 181 -6.34 1.97 -3.50
C HIS A 181 -5.58 3.25 -3.84
N PHE A 182 -6.00 4.37 -3.25
CA PHE A 182 -5.33 5.66 -3.40
C PHE A 182 -4.31 5.89 -2.30
N LEU A 183 -3.07 6.14 -2.70
CA LEU A 183 -1.95 6.48 -1.83
C LEU A 183 -1.55 7.93 -2.10
N TRP A 184 -1.97 8.83 -1.21
CA TRP A 184 -1.55 10.23 -1.24
C TRP A 184 -0.09 10.36 -0.79
N MET A 185 0.68 11.14 -1.55
CA MET A 185 2.13 11.23 -1.49
C MET A 185 2.62 12.63 -1.15
N ASP A 186 1.79 13.40 -0.43
CA ASP A 186 2.16 14.77 -0.10
C ASP A 186 3.45 14.80 0.72
N LYS A 187 4.27 15.81 0.42
CA LYS A 187 5.46 16.09 1.19
C LYS A 187 5.01 16.67 2.54
N ASP A 188 5.34 15.97 3.61
CA ASP A 188 5.33 16.55 4.97
C ASP A 188 6.35 17.70 5.09
#